data_AF-A0AA40WFL1-F1
#
_entry.id   AF-A0AA40WFL1-F1
#
_cell.length_a   1.000
_cell.length_b   1.000
_cell.length_c   1.000
_cell.angle_alpha   90.00
_cell.angle_beta   90.00
_cell.angle_gamma   90.00
#
_symmetry.space_group_name_H-M   'P 1'
#
loop_
_entity.id
_entity.type
_entity.pdbx_description
1 polymer ?
#
loop_
_entity_poly.entity_id
_entity_poly.type
_entity_poly.pdbx_seq_one_letter_code
_entity_poly.pdbx_strand_id
1 'polypeptide(L)' 'MLRMTPIASLVLLTLFTWQTQAIATETFDTHFMVGGMRDQKITNFHLDENKPIPGQYELDIYVNNQWRGKYDIIVAEDPG' A
#
# COMPACT_ATOMS: atom_id res chain seq x y z
N MET A 1 24.94 -36.41 15.43
CA MET A 1 23.66 -36.33 14.71
C MET A 1 22.57 -36.05 15.73
N LEU A 2 21.89 -34.91 15.62
CA LEU A 2 20.84 -34.50 16.57
C LEU A 2 19.68 -35.50 16.50
N ARG A 3 19.45 -36.28 17.56
CA ARG A 3 18.31 -37.21 17.65
C ARG A 3 17.09 -36.44 18.16
N MET A 4 16.30 -35.88 17.26
CA MET A 4 14.98 -35.34 17.62
C MET A 4 14.00 -36.49 17.85
N THR A 5 13.16 -36.37 18.88
CA THR A 5 12.08 -37.33 19.10
C THR A 5 11.04 -37.19 17.97
N PRO A 6 10.32 -38.26 17.62
CA PRO A 6 9.33 -38.23 16.52
C PRO A 6 8.25 -37.17 16.77
N ILE A 7 7.92 -36.93 18.04
CA ILE A 7 6.98 -35.88 18.46
C ILE A 7 7.53 -34.49 18.15
N ALA A 8 8.80 -34.22 18.46
CA ALA A 8 9.42 -32.94 18.13
C ALA A 8 9.46 -32.70 16.62
N SER A 9 9.64 -33.75 15.82
CA SER A 9 9.62 -33.66 14.37
C SER A 9 8.21 -33.37 13.83
N LEU A 10 7.17 -33.98 14.43
CA LEU A 10 5.77 -33.73 14.07
C LEU A 10 5.36 -32.29 14.39
N VAL A 11 5.72 -31.78 15.57
CA VAL A 11 5.45 -30.39 15.96
C VAL A 11 6.15 -29.43 15.00
N LEU A 12 7.41 -29.70 14.66
CA LEU A 12 8.15 -28.87 13.71
C LEU A 12 7.48 -28.88 12.32
N LEU A 13 7.06 -30.06 11.83
CA LEU A 13 6.37 -30.19 10.55
C LEU A 13 5.05 -29.39 10.54
N THR A 14 4.28 -29.45 11.63
CA THR A 14 3.05 -28.67 11.75
C THR A 14 3.31 -27.17 11.81
N LEU A 15 4.40 -26.70 12.42
CA LEU A 15 4.74 -25.28 12.43
C LEU A 15 5.14 -24.77 11.03
N PHE A 16 5.79 -25.62 10.23
CA PHE A 16 6.18 -25.27 8.85
C PHE A 16 5.02 -25.30 7.86
N THR A 17 4.01 -26.17 8.03
CA THR A 17 2.86 -26.22 7.10
C THR A 17 1.84 -25.12 7.32
N TRP A 18 1.88 -24.42 8.46
CA TRP A 18 0.98 -23.31 8.80
C TRP A 18 1.61 -21.94 8.54
N GLN A 19 2.67 -21.88 7.72
CA GLN A 19 3.14 -20.63 7.12
C GLN A 19 2.22 -20.22 5.95
N THR A 20 0.91 -20.24 6.16
CA THR A 20 -0.02 -19.57 5.24
C THR A 20 0.30 -18.10 5.35
N GLN A 21 0.81 -17.56 4.25
CA GLN A 21 1.23 -16.19 4.12
C GLN A 21 0.11 -15.26 4.58
N ALA A 22 0.20 -14.78 5.82
CA ALA A 22 -0.45 -13.55 6.23
C ALA A 22 0.33 -12.43 5.54
N ILE A 23 0.19 -12.35 4.21
CA ILE A 23 0.38 -11.08 3.52
C ILE A 23 -0.74 -10.24 4.12
N ALA A 24 -0.36 -9.39 5.08
CA ALA A 24 -1.26 -8.34 5.52
C ALA A 24 -1.56 -7.52 4.27
N THR A 25 -2.68 -7.83 3.62
CA THR A 25 -3.27 -6.90 2.68
C THR A 25 -3.61 -5.70 3.54
N GLU A 26 -2.80 -4.64 3.44
CA GLU A 26 -3.04 -3.39 4.13
C GLU A 26 -4.40 -2.86 3.65
N THR A 27 -5.45 -3.15 4.42
CA THR A 27 -6.81 -2.71 4.12
C THR A 27 -7.03 -1.38 4.80
N PHE A 28 -7.27 -0.33 4.02
CA PHE A 28 -7.65 0.98 4.53
C PHE A 28 -9.14 1.01 4.87
N ASP A 29 -9.49 1.38 6.11
CA ASP A 29 -10.87 1.64 6.50
C ASP A 29 -11.30 3.02 5.98
N THR A 30 -12.21 3.01 5.00
CA THR A 30 -12.73 4.22 4.35
C THR A 30 -13.89 4.87 5.09
N HIS A 31 -14.32 4.33 6.24
CA HIS A 31 -15.47 4.85 6.99
C HIS A 31 -15.26 6.29 7.49
N PHE A 32 -14.00 6.65 7.75
CA PHE A 32 -13.62 8.00 8.18
C PHE A 32 -13.37 8.98 7.02
N MET A 33 -13.43 8.53 5.77
CA MET A 33 -13.26 9.40 4.63
C MET A 33 -14.51 10.25 4.40
N VAL A 34 -14.34 11.48 3.92
CA VAL A 34 -15.42 12.42 3.63
C VAL A 34 -15.56 12.57 2.11
N GLY A 35 -16.79 12.72 1.61
CA GLY A 35 -17.08 12.82 0.18
C GLY A 35 -17.33 11.46 -0.48
N GLY A 36 -17.08 11.35 -1.78
CA GLY A 36 -17.42 10.17 -2.60
C GLY A 36 -16.66 8.87 -2.27
N MET A 37 -15.69 8.93 -1.35
CA MET A 37 -14.89 7.79 -0.91
C MET A 37 -15.43 7.13 0.37
N ARG A 38 -16.36 7.79 1.08
CA ARG A 38 -16.97 7.23 2.30
C ARG A 38 -17.74 5.96 1.95
N ASP A 39 -17.49 4.89 2.70
CA ASP A 39 -18.11 3.57 2.54
C ASP A 39 -17.79 2.87 1.19
N GLN A 40 -16.84 3.36 0.40
CA GLN A 40 -16.33 2.58 -0.73
C GLN A 40 -15.46 1.44 -0.21
N LYS A 41 -15.80 0.19 -0.60
CA LYS A 41 -14.92 -0.97 -0.46
C LYS A 41 -13.75 -0.84 -1.43
N ILE A 42 -12.78 0.01 -1.12
CA ILE A 42 -11.56 0.13 -1.90
C ILE A 42 -10.56 -0.89 -1.32
N THR A 43 -10.72 -2.16 -1.66
CA THR A 43 -9.71 -3.19 -1.32
C THR A 43 -8.37 -2.94 -2.01
N ASN A 44 -8.34 -2.04 -3.00
CA ASN A 44 -7.18 -1.74 -3.86
C ASN A 44 -6.78 -0.26 -3.78
N PHE A 45 -6.92 0.39 -2.63
CA PHE A 45 -6.36 1.73 -2.44
C PHE A 45 -4.84 1.60 -2.26
N HIS A 46 -4.13 1.47 -3.38
CA HIS A 46 -2.68 1.45 -3.40
C HIS A 46 -2.19 2.89 -3.59
N LEU A 47 -1.78 3.51 -2.49
CA LEU A 47 -0.91 4.68 -2.55
C LEU A 47 0.45 4.21 -3.05
N ASP A 48 0.73 4.43 -4.32
CA ASP A 48 2.08 4.24 -4.84
C ASP A 48 2.93 5.42 -4.37
N GLU A 49 3.93 5.14 -3.55
CA GLU A 49 4.84 6.16 -3.00
C GLU A 49 5.59 6.94 -4.09
N ASN A 50 5.67 6.41 -5.30
CA ASN A 50 6.39 7.02 -6.42
C ASN A 50 5.49 7.87 -7.32
N LYS A 51 4.15 7.80 -7.19
CA LYS A 51 3.24 8.59 -8.02
C LYS A 51 2.06 9.18 -7.23
N PRO A 52 1.75 10.47 -7.42
CA PRO A 52 0.56 11.05 -6.84
C PRO A 52 -0.71 10.43 -7.46
N ILE A 53 -1.80 10.47 -6.70
CA ILE A 53 -3.13 10.14 -7.23
C ILE A 53 -3.46 11.13 -8.36
N PRO A 54 -4.11 10.69 -9.45
CA PRO A 54 -4.59 11.59 -10.48
C PRO A 54 -5.58 12.63 -9.93
N GLY A 55 -5.46 13.87 -10.37
CA GLY A 55 -6.28 14.96 -9.85
C GLY A 55 -5.65 16.33 -10.04
N GLN A 56 -6.36 17.37 -9.60
CA GLN A 56 -5.86 18.74 -9.59
C GLN A 56 -5.15 19.04 -8.27
N TYR A 57 -3.96 19.62 -8.35
CA TYR A 57 -3.13 19.99 -7.21
C TYR A 57 -2.62 21.41 -7.38
N GLU A 58 -2.60 22.17 -6.29
CA GLU A 58 -1.87 23.44 -6.22
C GLU A 58 -0.46 23.14 -5.68
N LEU A 59 0.56 23.27 -6.55
CA LEU A 59 1.93 22.84 -6.25
C LEU A 59 2.93 24.00 -6.39
N ASP A 60 3.93 24.04 -5.50
CA ASP A 60 5.10 24.89 -5.65
C ASP A 60 6.09 24.26 -6.65
N ILE A 61 6.38 24.95 -7.74
CA ILE A 61 7.21 24.43 -8.83
C ILE A 61 8.63 24.94 -8.72
N TYR A 62 9.57 23.99 -8.78
CA TYR A 62 11.00 24.24 -8.78
C TYR A 62 11.61 23.75 -10.08
N VAL A 63 12.46 24.58 -10.70
CA VAL A 63 13.23 24.21 -11.89
C VAL A 63 14.70 24.47 -11.58
N ASN A 64 15.55 23.46 -11.73
CA ASN A 64 16.96 23.52 -11.34
C ASN A 64 17.14 24.03 -9.89
N ASN A 65 16.36 23.47 -8.96
CA ASN A 65 16.34 23.85 -7.53
C ASN A 65 15.94 25.32 -7.25
N GLN A 66 15.42 26.05 -8.23
CA GLN A 66 14.93 27.42 -8.05
C GLN A 66 13.41 27.45 -8.09
N TRP A 67 12.80 28.10 -7.10
CA TRP A 67 11.34 28.30 -7.04
C TRP A 67 10.88 29.17 -8.22
N ARG A 68 9.81 28.74 -8.88
CA ARG A 68 9.22 29.39 -10.07
C ARG A 68 7.82 29.93 -9.81
N GLY A 69 7.19 29.51 -8.73
CA GLY A 69 5.85 29.94 -8.35
C GLY A 69 4.98 28.77 -7.90
N LYS A 70 3.73 29.09 -7.58
CA LYS A 70 2.67 28.16 -7.21
C LYS A 70 1.68 28.05 -8.36
N TYR A 71 1.33 26.83 -8.75
CA TYR A 71 0.50 26.56 -9.93
C TYR A 71 -0.52 25.47 -9.67
N ASP A 72 -1.71 25.63 -10.26
CA ASP A 72 -2.68 24.55 -10.40
C ASP A 72 -2.24 23.61 -11.54
N ILE A 73 -1.98 22.35 -11.21
CA ILE A 73 -1.53 21.31 -12.14
C ILE A 73 -2.50 20.14 -12.10
N ILE A 74 -2.81 19.60 -13.28
CA ILE A 74 -3.61 18.39 -13.42
C ILE A 74 -2.65 17.21 -13.60
N VAL A 75 -2.63 16.31 -12.62
CA VAL A 75 -2.01 14.99 -12.75
C VAL A 75 -3.00 14.08 -13.45
N ALA A 76 -2.67 13.64 -14.65
CA ALA A 76 -3.52 12.75 -15.43
C ALA A 76 -3.52 11.31 -14.87
N GLU A 77 -4.55 10.55 -15.22
CA GLU A 77 -4.54 9.10 -14.99
C GLU A 77 -3.42 8.45 -15.80
N ASP A 78 -2.76 7.47 -15.18
CA ASP A 78 -1.76 6.64 -15.82
C ASP A 78 -2.47 5.71 -16.82
N PRO A 79 -2.14 5.76 -18.13
CA PRO A 79 -2.88 4.99 -19.14
C PRO A 79 -2.75 3.47 -18.99
N GLY A 80 -1.79 2.97 -18.21
CA GLY A 80 -1.58 1.53 -17.97
C GLY A 80 -0.91 0.79 -19.12
#